data_AF-A0A699YJ53-F1
#
_entry.id   AF-A0A699YJ53-F1
#
_cell.length_a   1.000
_cell.length_b   1.000
_cell.length_c   1.000
_cell.angle_alpha   90.00
_cell.angle_beta   90.00
_cell.angle_gamma   90.00
#
_symmetry.space_group_name_H-M   'P 1'
#
loop_
_entity.id
_entity.type
_entity.pdbx_description
1 polymer ?
#
loop_
_entity_poly.entity_id
_entity_poly.type
_entity_poly.pdbx_seq_one_letter_code
_entity_poly.pdbx_strand_id
1 'polypeptide(L)'
;MSGQPADRGWGCGWRNIQMQVSHLLLRPACPLAHHVFGGCGFVPDIVAGLSCCLAAVSLQAWLEAAWEQGWDVLGSESLGSKIQGDSKWIGTTEAAALLRYHRISARIIDFP
;
A
#
# COMPACT_ATOMS: atom_id res chain seq x y z
N MET A 1 -8.16 18.39 -4.39
CA MET A 1 -8.77 17.06 -4.20
C MET A 1 -9.11 16.50 -5.57
N SER A 2 -8.18 15.80 -6.21
CA SER A 2 -8.39 15.17 -7.51
C SER A 2 -8.36 13.66 -7.30
N GLY A 3 -9.52 13.05 -7.04
CA GLY A 3 -9.66 11.61 -7.33
C GLY A 3 -9.48 11.46 -8.82
N GLN A 4 -8.37 10.87 -9.26
CA GLN A 4 -8.17 10.62 -10.68
C GLN A 4 -9.27 9.65 -11.17
N PRO A 5 -9.79 9.80 -12.39
CA PRO A 5 -10.74 8.84 -12.98
C PRO A 5 -10.19 7.39 -13.04
N ALA A 6 -8.87 7.24 -12.93
CA ALA A 6 -8.13 6.01 -13.20
C ALA A 6 -8.33 4.90 -12.15
N ASP A 7 -8.59 5.25 -10.89
CA ASP A 7 -8.76 4.25 -9.81
C ASP A 7 -10.20 4.04 -9.35
N ARG A 8 -11.17 4.64 -10.06
CA ARG A 8 -12.59 4.51 -9.75
C ARG A 8 -13.04 3.05 -9.90
N GLY A 9 -13.66 2.51 -8.85
CA GLY A 9 -14.21 1.15 -8.85
C GLY A 9 -13.26 0.07 -8.33
N TRP A 10 -12.03 0.42 -7.94
CA TRP A 10 -11.08 -0.55 -7.35
C TRP A 10 -10.07 0.05 -6.36
N GLY A 11 -9.81 1.36 -6.45
CA GLY A 11 -8.78 2.05 -5.67
C GLY A 11 -9.09 2.26 -4.18
N CYS A 12 -10.28 1.92 -3.69
CA CYS A 12 -10.73 2.34 -2.35
C CYS A 12 -9.82 1.83 -1.22
N GLY A 13 -9.41 0.55 -1.25
CA GLY A 13 -8.49 -0.01 -0.27
C GLY A 13 -7.14 0.70 -0.27
N TRP A 14 -6.62 1.02 -1.46
CA TRP A 14 -5.38 1.78 -1.62
C TRP A 14 -5.47 3.21 -1.11
N ARG A 15 -6.56 3.92 -1.41
CA ARG A 15 -6.80 5.28 -0.89
C ARG A 15 -6.94 5.29 0.63
N ASN A 16 -7.52 4.25 1.24
CA ASN A 16 -7.58 4.10 2.69
C ASN A 16 -6.18 3.97 3.32
N ILE A 17 -5.27 3.22 2.70
CA ILE A 17 -3.87 3.16 3.11
C ILE A 17 -3.23 4.55 3.01
N GLN A 18 -3.45 5.26 1.89
CA GLN A 18 -2.88 6.59 1.69
C GLN A 18 -3.33 7.58 2.77
N MET A 19 -4.61 7.57 3.13
CA MET A 19 -5.14 8.41 4.20
C MET A 19 -4.52 8.08 5.57
N GLN A 20 -4.43 6.81 5.92
CA GLN A 20 -3.84 6.39 7.21
C GLN A 20 -2.35 6.77 7.30
N VAL A 21 -1.56 6.46 6.28
CA VAL A 21 -0.11 6.69 6.31
C VAL A 21 0.22 8.18 6.20
N SER A 22 -0.51 8.95 5.39
CA SER A 22 -0.31 10.40 5.32
C SER A 22 -0.56 11.07 6.67
N HIS A 23 -1.59 10.66 7.41
CA HIS A 23 -1.83 11.13 8.77
C HIS A 23 -0.64 10.83 9.70
N LEU A 24 -0.07 9.63 9.63
CA LEU A 24 1.09 9.25 10.44
C LEU A 24 2.34 10.08 10.09
N LEU A 25 2.59 10.34 8.80
CA LEU A 25 3.74 11.13 8.35
C LEU A 25 3.64 12.61 8.73
N LEU A 26 2.44 13.17 8.80
CA LEU A 26 2.21 14.57 9.17
C LEU A 26 2.38 14.84 10.68
N ARG A 27 2.54 13.80 11.52
CA ARG A 27 2.73 14.00 12.95
C ARG A 27 4.12 14.59 13.23
N PRO A 28 4.22 15.68 14.02
CA PRO A 28 5.50 16.23 14.44
C PRO A 28 6.37 15.15 15.09
N ALA A 29 7.64 15.08 14.68
CA ALA A 29 8.61 14.10 15.15
C ALA A 29 8.21 12.62 14.96
N CYS A 30 7.42 12.29 13.92
CA CYS A 30 7.09 10.90 13.58
C CYS A 30 8.39 10.07 13.43
N PRO A 31 8.69 9.14 14.35
CA PRO A 31 9.94 8.38 14.30
C PRO A 31 10.01 7.44 13.10
N LEU A 32 8.88 7.17 12.45
CA LEU A 32 8.78 6.22 11.35
C LEU A 32 8.96 6.86 9.98
N ALA A 33 9.02 8.20 9.89
CA ALA A 33 9.07 8.91 8.60
C ALA A 33 10.25 8.48 7.71
N HIS A 34 11.39 8.12 8.31
CA HIS A 34 12.58 7.65 7.59
C HIS A 34 12.55 6.15 7.21
N HIS A 35 11.59 5.39 7.73
CA HIS A 35 11.43 3.95 7.45
C HIS A 35 10.28 3.64 6.48
N VAL A 36 9.31 4.54 6.40
CA VAL A 36 8.14 4.39 5.53
C VAL A 36 8.53 4.75 4.10
N PHE A 37 8.24 3.85 3.15
CA PHE A 37 8.47 4.01 1.72
C PHE A 37 9.88 4.48 1.32
N GLY A 38 10.91 3.93 1.96
CA GLY A 38 12.31 4.29 1.70
C GLY A 38 12.70 5.68 2.20
N GLY A 39 11.91 6.28 3.11
CA GLY A 39 12.20 7.57 3.71
C GLY A 39 11.92 8.77 2.79
N CYS A 40 11.13 8.59 1.73
CA CYS A 40 10.85 9.66 0.77
C CYS A 40 9.99 10.80 1.33
N GLY A 41 9.37 10.62 2.51
CA GLY A 41 8.59 11.65 3.20
C GLY A 41 7.18 11.88 2.63
N PHE A 42 6.76 11.10 1.64
CA PHE A 42 5.41 11.12 1.08
C PHE A 42 4.85 9.71 0.92
N VAL A 43 3.54 9.60 0.68
CA VAL A 43 2.91 8.31 0.36
C VAL A 43 2.90 8.11 -1.15
N PRO A 44 3.50 7.04 -1.68
CA PRO A 44 3.44 6.70 -3.10
C PRO A 44 2.01 6.58 -3.64
N ASP A 45 1.85 6.80 -4.94
CA ASP A 45 0.57 6.58 -5.61
C ASP A 45 0.40 5.12 -6.05
N ILE A 46 -0.80 4.80 -6.55
CA ILE A 46 -1.10 3.55 -7.26
C ILE A 46 -0.99 3.74 -8.77
N VAL A 47 -0.66 2.66 -9.48
CA VAL A 47 -0.52 2.67 -10.95
C VAL A 47 -1.64 1.83 -11.55
N ALA A 48 -2.48 2.46 -12.38
CA ALA A 48 -3.52 1.78 -13.15
C ALA A 48 -3.03 1.50 -14.58
N GLY A 49 -2.97 0.22 -14.98
CA GLY A 49 -2.63 -0.20 -16.34
C GLY A 49 -1.14 -0.12 -16.70
N LEU A 50 -0.83 -0.21 -18.00
CA LEU A 50 0.53 -0.13 -18.55
C LEU A 50 1.08 1.31 -18.50
N SER A 51 1.33 1.84 -17.31
CA SER A 51 2.29 2.94 -17.20
C SER A 51 3.69 2.33 -17.13
N CYS A 52 4.33 2.21 -18.30
CA CYS A 52 5.68 1.66 -18.53
C CYS A 52 6.80 2.52 -17.91
N CYS A 53 6.51 3.34 -16.90
CA CYS A 53 7.54 4.00 -16.13
C CYS A 53 8.11 2.98 -15.14
N LEU A 54 9.06 2.17 -15.63
CA LEU A 54 9.81 1.08 -14.98
C LEU A 54 10.55 1.45 -13.67
N ALA A 55 10.28 2.62 -13.08
CA ALA A 55 10.95 3.11 -11.87
C ALA A 55 10.00 3.83 -10.89
N ALA A 56 8.68 3.83 -11.12
CA ALA A 56 7.76 4.45 -10.19
C ALA A 56 7.54 3.56 -8.96
N VAL A 57 8.20 3.90 -7.85
CA VAL A 57 7.87 3.36 -6.53
C VAL A 57 6.38 3.62 -6.27
N SER A 58 5.59 2.55 -6.20
CA SER A 58 4.13 2.59 -6.02
C SER A 58 3.74 1.80 -4.78
N LEU A 59 2.51 2.00 -4.28
CA LEU A 59 2.00 1.17 -3.18
C LEU A 59 1.92 -0.31 -3.56
N GLN A 60 1.63 -0.62 -4.83
CA GLN A 60 1.61 -1.98 -5.33
C GLN A 60 3.00 -2.62 -5.28
N ALA A 61 4.04 -1.87 -5.65
CA ALA A 61 5.42 -2.36 -5.56
C ALA A 61 5.86 -2.63 -4.11
N TRP A 62 5.47 -1.76 -3.17
CA TRP A 62 5.74 -2.01 -1.75
C TRP A 62 4.98 -3.19 -1.17
N LEU A 63 3.76 -3.45 -1.65
CA LEU A 63 2.99 -4.63 -1.23
C LEU A 63 3.63 -5.92 -1.76
N GLU A 64 4.08 -5.94 -3.01
CA GLU A 64 4.84 -7.09 -3.55
C GLU A 64 6.14 -7.31 -2.78
N ALA A 65 6.89 -6.25 -2.46
CA ALA A 65 8.10 -6.36 -1.64
C ALA A 65 7.80 -6.90 -0.22
N ALA A 66 6.63 -6.57 0.34
CA ALA A 66 6.18 -7.15 1.60
C ALA A 66 5.89 -8.66 1.46
N TRP A 67 5.21 -9.06 0.38
CA TRP A 67 4.96 -10.48 0.08
C TRP A 67 6.26 -11.27 -0.11
N GLU A 68 7.24 -10.72 -0.82
CA GLU A 68 8.56 -11.34 -1.02
C GLU A 68 9.31 -11.58 0.31
N GLN A 69 9.06 -10.75 1.32
CA GLN A 69 9.60 -10.93 2.68
C GLN A 69 8.73 -11.82 3.58
N GLY A 70 7.70 -12.46 3.03
CA GLY A 70 6.86 -13.43 3.75
C GLY A 70 5.70 -12.81 4.53
N TRP A 71 5.38 -11.53 4.32
CA TRP A 71 4.17 -10.94 4.89
C TRP A 71 2.96 -11.37 4.07
N ASP A 72 1.87 -11.78 4.74
CA ASP A 72 0.56 -12.07 4.11
C ASP A 72 0.64 -12.99 2.87
N VAL A 73 1.33 -14.13 3.04
CA VAL A 73 1.53 -15.11 1.96
C VAL A 73 0.21 -15.59 1.36
N LEU A 74 -0.81 -15.84 2.20
CA LEU A 74 -2.13 -16.27 1.74
C LEU A 74 -2.85 -15.18 0.93
N GLY A 75 -2.75 -13.91 1.37
CA GLY A 75 -3.26 -12.77 0.61
C GLY A 75 -2.55 -12.65 -0.74
N SER A 76 -1.21 -12.78 -0.76
CA SER A 76 -0.41 -12.80 -1.98
C SER A 76 -0.87 -13.88 -2.97
N GLU A 77 -0.99 -15.12 -2.52
CA GLU A 77 -1.44 -16.25 -3.33
C GLU A 77 -2.85 -16.02 -3.89
N SER A 78 -3.77 -15.50 -3.07
CA SER A 78 -5.15 -15.19 -3.49
C SER A 78 -5.22 -14.13 -4.59
N LEU A 79 -4.23 -13.23 -4.67
CA LEU A 79 -4.12 -12.17 -5.66
C LEU A 79 -3.18 -12.54 -6.83
N GLY A 80 -2.72 -13.79 -6.90
CA GLY A 80 -1.85 -14.31 -7.96
C GLY A 80 -0.40 -13.85 -7.86
N SER A 81 0.06 -13.44 -6.67
CA SER A 81 1.43 -13.01 -6.34
C SER A 81 1.99 -11.88 -7.19
N LYS A 82 1.13 -11.14 -7.90
CA LYS A 82 1.48 -9.98 -8.70
C LYS A 82 0.29 -9.01 -8.77
N ILE A 83 0.53 -7.75 -8.44
CA ILE A 83 -0.48 -6.70 -8.35
C ILE A 83 -0.02 -5.37 -8.96
N GLN A 84 1.27 -5.17 -9.24
CA GLN A 84 1.77 -3.99 -9.95
C GLN A 84 1.12 -3.84 -11.34
N GLY A 85 0.60 -2.65 -11.62
CA GLY A 85 -0.07 -2.30 -12.88
C GLY A 85 -1.47 -2.90 -13.05
N ASP A 86 -1.95 -3.65 -12.05
CA ASP A 86 -3.28 -4.24 -12.05
C ASP A 86 -4.28 -3.33 -11.32
N SER A 87 -5.57 -3.53 -11.59
CA SER A 87 -6.67 -2.82 -10.94
C SER A 87 -7.35 -3.69 -9.87
N LYS A 88 -6.57 -4.55 -9.20
CA LYS A 88 -7.07 -5.46 -8.17
C LYS A 88 -7.51 -4.73 -6.91
N TRP A 89 -8.59 -5.23 -6.33
CA TRP A 89 -9.08 -4.78 -5.03
C TRP A 89 -8.18 -5.36 -3.95
N ILE A 90 -7.97 -4.57 -2.91
CA ILE A 90 -7.28 -5.02 -1.69
C ILE A 90 -8.15 -4.75 -0.47
N GLY A 91 -7.93 -5.53 0.58
CA GLY A 91 -8.64 -5.45 1.83
C GLY A 91 -7.73 -5.09 3.01
N THR A 92 -8.24 -5.42 4.20
CA THR A 92 -7.58 -5.12 5.47
C THR A 92 -6.31 -5.95 5.68
N THR A 93 -6.22 -7.14 5.10
CA THR A 93 -5.05 -8.04 5.14
C THR A 93 -3.84 -7.40 4.47
N GLU A 94 -3.99 -6.97 3.21
CA GLU A 94 -2.91 -6.32 2.47
C GLU A 94 -2.52 -4.99 3.12
N ALA A 95 -3.49 -4.21 3.61
CA ALA A 95 -3.21 -2.97 4.34
C ALA A 95 -2.38 -3.21 5.60
N ALA A 96 -2.72 -4.24 6.38
CA ALA A 96 -1.97 -4.60 7.58
C ALA A 96 -0.57 -5.15 7.24
N ALA A 97 -0.44 -5.95 6.19
CA ALA A 97 0.84 -6.46 5.69
C ALA A 97 1.80 -5.32 5.36
N LEU A 98 1.32 -4.35 4.56
CA LEU A 98 2.09 -3.19 4.14
C LEU A 98 2.53 -2.29 5.32
N LEU A 99 1.62 -2.01 6.24
CA LEU A 99 1.93 -1.25 7.46
C LEU A 99 3.02 -1.95 8.30
N ARG A 100 2.86 -3.24 8.55
CA ARG A 100 3.81 -4.04 9.37
C ARG A 100 5.18 -4.13 8.73
N TYR A 101 5.23 -4.28 7.40
CA TYR A 101 6.46 -4.23 6.63
C TYR A 101 7.25 -2.93 6.86
N HIS A 102 6.56 -1.79 6.92
CA HIS A 102 7.15 -0.48 7.26
C HIS A 102 7.30 -0.23 8.77
N ARG A 103 7.26 -1.26 9.60
CA ARG A 103 7.39 -1.20 11.07
C ARG A 103 6.29 -0.38 11.76
N ILE A 104 5.15 -0.18 11.09
CA ILE A 104 3.95 0.40 11.70
C ILE A 104 3.17 -0.74 12.36
N SER A 105 2.93 -0.62 13.67
CA SER A 105 2.10 -1.58 14.39
C SER A 105 0.67 -1.55 13.86
N ALA A 106 0.19 -2.68 13.33
CA ALA A 106 -1.17 -2.85 12.84
C ALA A 106 -1.79 -4.15 13.36
N ARG A 107 -3.08 -4.11 13.73
CA ARG A 107 -3.86 -5.27 14.17
C ARG A 107 -5.17 -5.28 13.40
N ILE A 108 -5.52 -6.44 12.85
CA ILE A 108 -6.81 -6.68 12.21
C ILE A 108 -7.78 -7.13 13.30
N ILE A 109 -8.95 -6.50 13.37
CA ILE A 109 -10.06 -6.92 14.20
C ILE A 109 -11.19 -7.28 13.25
N ASP A 110 -11.68 -8.50 13.36
CA ASP A 110 -12.78 -9.00 12.55
C ASP A 110 -14.08 -8.96 13.38
N PHE A 111 -15.13 -8.41 12.79
CA PHE A 111 -16.45 -8.27 13.41
C PHE A 111 -17.45 -9.13 12.61
N PRO A 112 -18.00 -10.21 13.21
CA PRO A 112 -18.92 -11.13 12.54
C PRO A 112 -20.23 -10.49 12.08
#